data_AF-A0AAW1AQ95-F1
#
_entry.id   AF-A0AAW1AQ95-F1
#
_cell.length_a   1.000
_cell.length_b   1.000
_cell.length_c   1.000
_cell.angle_alpha   90.00
_cell.angle_beta   90.00
_cell.angle_gamma   90.00
#
_symmetry.space_group_name_H-M   'P 1'
#
loop_
_entity.id
_entity.type
_entity.pdbx_description
1 polymer ?
#
loop_
_entity_poly.entity_id
_entity_poly.type
_entity_poly.pdbx_seq_one_letter_code
_entity_poly.pdbx_strand_id
1 'polypeptide(L)'
;MEVLREHKDSVMAVLEAFVYDPLLNWRLMDTNTKGTKQSRTRTDSYSVCQSVVGDGLVKPEALNKKAIQIINRVRDKLTGRDFSHDETLDVPTQVELLIKQATSHENLCQCYIGWCPFW
;
A
#
# COMPACT_ATOMS: atom_id res chain seq x y z
N MET A 1 -7.32 19.01 1.79
CA MET A 1 -5.95 18.59 1.38
C MET A 1 -4.90 19.65 1.64
N GLU A 2 -5.25 20.93 1.65
CA GLU A 2 -4.31 22.04 1.89
C GLU A 2 -3.61 21.93 3.25
N VAL A 3 -4.36 21.76 4.34
CA VAL A 3 -3.80 21.61 5.71
C VAL A 3 -2.80 20.46 5.83
N LEU A 4 -3.07 19.33 5.17
CA LEU A 4 -2.17 18.16 5.19
C LEU A 4 -0.88 18.42 4.42
N ARG A 5 -0.95 19.17 3.31
CA ARG A 5 0.24 19.56 2.55
C ARG A 5 1.05 20.65 3.25
N GLU A 6 0.37 21.60 3.89
CA GLU A 6 0.98 22.68 4.67
C GLU A 6 1.80 22.12 5.83
N HIS A 7 1.23 21.20 6.61
CA HIS A 7 1.89 20.57 7.75
C HIS A 7 2.47 19.19 7.42
N LYS A 8 2.98 18.99 6.19
CA LYS A 8 3.52 17.70 5.74
C LYS A 8 4.65 17.19 6.63
N ASP A 9 5.52 18.08 7.14
CA ASP A 9 6.68 17.68 7.94
C ASP A 9 6.23 17.13 9.30
N SER A 10 5.17 17.70 9.90
CA SER A 10 4.56 17.20 11.13
C SER A 10 3.92 15.82 10.92
N VAL A 11 3.21 15.63 9.80
CA VAL A 11 2.63 14.32 9.45
C VAL A 11 3.73 13.28 9.21
N MET A 12 4.77 13.64 8.46
CA MET A 12 5.91 12.77 8.19
C MET A 12 6.65 12.37 9.46
N ALA A 13 6.87 13.30 10.40
CA ALA A 13 7.53 13.01 11.67
C ALA A 13 6.80 11.93 12.48
N VAL A 14 5.47 12.01 12.54
CA VAL A 14 4.64 11.01 13.23
C VAL A 14 4.70 9.66 12.51
N LEU A 15 4.63 9.64 11.17
CA LEU A 15 4.66 8.41 10.40
C LEU A 15 6.04 7.73 10.38
N GLU A 16 7.12 8.49 10.35
CA GLU A 16 8.49 7.98 10.44
C GLU A 16 8.69 7.25 11.77
N ALA A 17 8.14 7.75 12.88
CA ALA A 17 8.21 7.06 14.17
C ALA A 17 7.61 5.64 14.13
N PHE A 18 6.44 5.45 13.50
CA PHE A 18 5.80 4.14 13.38
C PHE A 18 6.50 3.21 12.39
N VAL A 19 7.17 3.76 11.39
CA VAL A 19 7.91 2.97 10.39
C VAL A 19 9.20 2.39 10.96
N TYR A 20 9.84 3.10 11.89
CA TYR A 20 11.02 2.62 12.60
C TYR A 20 10.70 1.87 13.90
N ASP A 21 9.42 1.64 14.21
CA ASP A 21 9.00 0.81 15.35
C ASP A 21 9.22 -0.69 15.03
N PRO A 22 10.10 -1.39 15.77
CA PRO A 22 10.40 -2.81 15.53
C PRO A 22 9.18 -3.74 15.70
N LEU A 23 8.15 -3.34 16.46
CA LEU A 23 6.97 -4.15 16.74
C LEU A 23 5.83 -3.96 15.73
N LEU A 24 5.90 -2.97 14.84
CA LEU A 24 4.87 -2.74 13.82
C LEU A 24 5.27 -3.25 12.43
N ASN A 25 6.56 -3.55 12.25
CA ASN A 25 7.12 -4.00 10.98
C ASN A 25 6.63 -5.38 10.51
N TRP A 26 6.01 -6.19 11.38
CA TRP A 26 5.42 -7.47 10.98
C TRP A 26 4.23 -7.31 10.02
N ARG A 27 3.45 -6.23 10.14
CA ARG A 27 2.32 -5.97 9.22
C ARG A 27 2.81 -5.72 7.78
N LEU A 28 4.05 -5.25 7.63
CA LEU A 28 4.69 -5.08 6.33
C LEU A 28 5.12 -6.43 5.73
N MET A 29 5.19 -7.51 6.50
CA MET A 29 5.61 -8.84 6.02
C MET A 29 4.49 -9.56 5.27
N ASP A 30 3.23 -9.34 5.67
CA ASP A 30 2.06 -10.09 5.18
C ASP A 30 1.71 -9.86 3.71
N THR A 31 2.23 -8.82 3.05
CA THR A 31 1.87 -8.56 1.65
C THR A 31 2.67 -9.40 0.65
N ASN A 32 3.72 -10.12 1.07
CA ASN A 32 4.56 -10.92 0.18
C ASN A 32 3.87 -12.22 -0.27
N THR A 33 2.85 -12.67 0.49
CA THR A 33 2.07 -13.88 0.18
C THR A 33 1.00 -13.67 -0.89
N LYS A 34 0.66 -12.41 -1.23
CA LYS A 34 -0.38 -12.10 -2.22
C LYS A 34 0.12 -12.09 -3.68
N GLY A 35 1.41 -12.32 -3.91
CA GLY A 35 2.04 -12.32 -5.25
C GLY A 35 1.90 -13.61 -6.06
N THR A 36 1.53 -14.73 -5.46
CA THR A 36 1.42 -16.02 -6.16
C THR A 36 -0.03 -16.32 -6.56
N LYS A 37 -0.60 -15.53 -7.47
CA LYS A 37 -1.74 -16.00 -8.27
C LYS A 37 -1.21 -16.66 -9.54
N GLN A 38 -0.65 -17.86 -9.39
CA GLN A 38 -0.49 -18.75 -10.54
C GLN A 38 -1.87 -19.24 -10.99
N SER A 39 -2.02 -19.22 -12.31
CA SER A 39 -3.08 -19.83 -13.10
C SER A 39 -3.73 -21.07 -12.44
N ARG A 40 -5.05 -21.03 -12.25
CA ARG A 40 -5.83 -22.21 -11.87
C ARG A 40 -6.01 -23.09 -13.11
N THR A 41 -5.06 -23.98 -13.37
CA THR A 41 -5.39 -25.26 -14.01
C THR A 41 -5.84 -26.21 -12.91
N ARG A 42 -7.11 -26.65 -13.00
CA ARG A 42 -7.73 -27.64 -12.11
C ARG A 42 -7.05 -29.00 -12.29
N THR A 43 -6.33 -29.46 -11.28
CA THR A 43 -6.12 -30.89 -11.01
C THR A 43 -6.05 -31.11 -9.51
N ASP A 44 -6.85 -32.06 -9.02
CA ASP A 44 -6.99 -32.46 -7.63
C ASP A 44 -5.68 -32.92 -6.99
N SER A 45 -5.38 -32.43 -5.79
CA SER A 45 -4.64 -33.18 -4.76
C SER A 45 -4.78 -32.46 -3.41
N TYR A 46 -5.25 -33.19 -2.39
CA TYR A 46 -5.27 -32.75 -1.00
C TYR A 46 -3.85 -32.38 -0.55
N SER A 47 -3.54 -31.09 -0.46
CA SER A 47 -2.35 -30.61 0.23
C SER A 47 -2.72 -30.24 1.67
N VAL A 48 -2.28 -31.11 2.59
CA VAL A 48 -2.31 -30.89 4.03
C VAL A 48 -1.70 -29.53 4.33
N CYS A 49 -2.49 -28.66 4.96
CA CYS A 49 -2.03 -27.38 5.51
C CYS A 49 -1.11 -27.66 6.70
N GLN A 50 0.17 -27.92 6.40
CA GLN A 50 1.20 -27.94 7.42
C GLN A 50 1.64 -26.51 7.69
N SER A 51 1.10 -25.95 8.77
CA SER A 51 1.59 -24.76 9.45
C SER A 51 2.99 -25.05 9.98
N VAL A 52 4.00 -25.03 9.12
CA VAL A 52 5.39 -25.08 9.57
C VAL A 52 5.71 -23.69 10.10
N VAL A 53 5.81 -23.63 11.43
CA VAL A 53 6.43 -22.54 12.18
C VAL A 53 7.85 -22.35 11.63
N GLY A 54 7.99 -21.45 10.67
CA GLY A 54 9.26 -21.02 10.11
C GLY A 54 9.62 -19.65 10.67
N ASP A 55 10.03 -19.64 11.94
CA ASP A 55 10.69 -18.51 12.56
C ASP A 55 12.05 -18.24 11.89
N GLY A 56 12.38 -16.96 11.73
CA GLY A 56 13.76 -16.48 11.65
C GLY A 56 14.51 -16.58 10.32
N LEU A 57 14.30 -15.61 9.40
CA LEU A 57 15.32 -14.62 9.02
C LEU A 57 14.80 -13.69 7.92
N VAL A 58 13.76 -12.89 8.20
CA VAL A 58 13.56 -11.71 7.35
C VAL A 58 14.68 -10.74 7.69
N LYS A 59 15.60 -10.55 6.74
CA LYS A 59 16.71 -9.61 6.90
C LYS A 59 16.13 -8.23 7.26
N PRO A 60 16.57 -7.58 8.35
CA PRO A 60 16.09 -6.25 8.73
C PRO A 60 16.23 -5.24 7.58
N GLU A 61 17.21 -5.44 6.70
CA GLU A 61 17.42 -4.68 5.46
C GLU A 61 16.23 -4.72 4.49
N ALA A 62 15.56 -5.87 4.35
CA ALA A 62 14.42 -6.03 3.44
C ALA A 62 13.15 -5.33 3.99
N LEU A 63 12.95 -5.37 5.31
CA LEU A 63 11.89 -4.63 5.99
C LEU A 63 12.12 -3.13 5.88
N ASN A 64 13.35 -2.69 6.14
CA ASN A 64 13.73 -1.30 6.05
C ASN A 64 13.51 -0.73 4.63
N LYS A 65 13.85 -1.50 3.58
CA LYS A 65 13.57 -1.10 2.19
C LYS A 65 12.08 -0.83 1.94
N LYS A 66 11.20 -1.69 2.46
CA LYS A 66 9.75 -1.55 2.29
C LYS A 66 9.16 -0.42 3.13
N ALA A 67 9.64 -0.26 4.36
CA ALA A 67 9.36 0.86 5.23
C ALA A 67 9.64 2.20 4.53
N ILE A 68 10.84 2.33 3.94
CA ILE A 68 11.24 3.53 3.19
C ILE A 68 10.35 3.76 1.97
N GLN A 69 9.97 2.70 1.24
CA GLN A 69 9.04 2.83 0.11
C GLN A 69 7.68 3.41 0.53
N ILE A 70 7.17 3.04 1.70
CA ILE A 70 5.90 3.54 2.22
C ILE A 70 6.02 5.01 2.61
N ILE A 71 7.09 5.38 3.32
CA ILE A 71 7.39 6.78 3.67
C ILE A 71 7.49 7.65 2.42
N ASN A 72 8.23 7.21 1.41
CA ASN A 72 8.32 7.93 0.15
C ASN A 72 6.96 8.05 -0.54
N ARG A 73 6.17 6.96 -0.58
CA ARG A 73 4.83 6.98 -1.16
C ARG A 73 3.89 7.96 -0.46
N VAL A 74 3.97 8.10 0.86
CA VAL A 74 3.19 9.08 1.62
C VAL A 74 3.69 10.50 1.32
N ARG A 75 5.00 10.71 1.28
CA ARG A 75 5.60 12.00 0.88
C ARG A 75 5.12 12.43 -0.50
N ASP A 76 5.03 11.52 -1.45
CA ASP A 76 4.54 11.81 -2.81
C ASP A 76 3.07 12.26 -2.78
N LYS A 77 2.22 11.64 -1.94
CA LYS A 77 0.82 12.06 -1.75
C LYS A 77 0.70 13.45 -1.12
N LEU A 78 1.57 13.77 -0.15
CA LEU A 78 1.59 15.07 0.52
C LEU A 78 2.22 16.18 -0.32
N THR A 79 2.90 15.85 -1.42
CA THR A 79 3.57 16.81 -2.30
C THR A 79 2.96 16.90 -3.70
N GLY A 80 1.98 16.04 -4.01
CA GLY A 80 1.30 16.03 -5.32
C GLY A 80 2.08 15.33 -6.42
N ARG A 81 2.98 14.40 -6.08
CA ARG A 81 3.78 13.58 -7.01
C ARG A 81 3.33 12.13 -7.06
N ASP A 82 2.09 11.87 -6.65
CA ASP A 82 1.55 10.51 -6.43
C ASP A 82 0.96 9.84 -7.67
N PHE A 83 0.82 10.59 -8.77
CA PHE A 83 0.37 10.09 -10.07
C PHE A 83 1.51 10.10 -11.10
N SER A 84 2.14 11.26 -11.29
CA SER A 84 3.37 11.42 -12.08
C SER A 84 4.49 11.85 -11.15
N HIS A 85 5.67 11.25 -11.31
CA HIS A 85 6.85 11.60 -10.51
C HIS A 85 7.57 12.84 -11.06
N ASP A 86 7.30 13.19 -12.32
CA ASP A 86 7.96 14.30 -13.03
C ASP A 86 7.25 15.64 -12.82
N GLU A 87 5.96 15.61 -12.49
CA GLU A 87 5.13 16.82 -12.32
C GLU A 87 4.58 16.92 -10.90
N THR A 88 4.56 18.13 -10.36
CA THR A 88 3.90 18.43 -9.08
C THR A 88 2.50 18.97 -9.33
N LEU A 89 1.50 18.23 -8.88
CA LEU A 89 0.10 18.62 -8.97
C LEU A 89 -0.26 19.60 -7.85
N ASP A 90 -1.01 20.64 -8.19
CA ASP A 90 -1.70 21.49 -7.21
C ASP A 90 -2.83 20.72 -6.51
N VAL A 91 -3.35 21.30 -5.43
CA VAL A 91 -4.35 20.62 -4.59
C VAL A 91 -5.65 20.33 -5.37
N PRO A 92 -6.27 21.31 -6.06
CA PRO A 92 -7.45 21.06 -6.89
C PRO A 92 -7.27 19.93 -7.91
N THR A 93 -6.19 19.95 -8.70
CA THR A 93 -5.96 18.92 -9.73
C THR A 93 -5.73 17.55 -9.12
N GLN A 94 -4.94 17.45 -8.04
CA GLN A 94 -4.75 16.17 -7.36
C GLN A 94 -6.09 15.60 -6.84
N VAL A 95 -6.94 16.46 -6.24
CA VAL A 95 -8.26 16.05 -5.76
C VAL A 95 -9.15 15.56 -6.90
N GLU A 96 -9.15 16.26 -8.04
CA GLU A 96 -9.91 15.86 -9.22
C GLU A 96 -9.47 14.49 -9.75
N LEU A 97 -8.16 14.22 -9.83
CA LEU A 97 -7.65 12.91 -10.24
C LEU A 97 -8.04 11.79 -9.26
N LEU A 98 -8.03 12.08 -7.95
CA LEU A 98 -8.48 11.12 -6.94
C LEU A 98 -9.97 10.81 -7.07
N ILE A 99 -10.81 11.83 -7.33
CA ILE A 99 -12.25 11.65 -7.58
C ILE A 99 -12.47 10.80 -8.83
N LYS A 100 -11.76 11.08 -9.93
CA LYS A 100 -11.82 10.27 -11.15
C LYS A 100 -11.41 8.81 -10.90
N GLN A 101 -10.36 8.60 -10.12
CA GLN A 101 -9.93 7.24 -9.78
C GLN A 101 -10.99 6.50 -8.96
N ALA A 102 -11.63 7.19 -8.00
CA ALA A 102 -12.65 6.61 -7.13
C ALA A 102 -14.00 6.36 -7.84
N THR A 103 -14.30 7.11 -8.90
CA THR A 103 -15.54 7.01 -9.68
C THR A 103 -15.40 6.19 -10.95
N SER A 104 -14.18 5.74 -11.29
CA SER A 104 -13.94 4.90 -12.45
C SER A 104 -14.58 3.52 -12.30
N HIS A 105 -15.50 3.19 -13.20
CA HIS A 105 -16.13 1.88 -13.27
C HIS A 105 -15.12 0.74 -13.42
N GLU A 106 -13.99 0.97 -14.11
CA GLU A 106 -12.91 -0.02 -14.24
C GLU A 106 -12.21 -0.32 -12.92
N ASN A 107 -12.10 0.67 -12.03
CA ASN A 107 -11.54 0.46 -10.70
C ASN A 107 -12.58 -0.17 -9.76
N LEU A 108 -13.82 0.33 -9.80
CA LEU A 108 -14.91 -0.13 -8.95
C LEU A 108 -15.26 -1.59 -9.23
N CYS A 109 -15.25 -2.04 -10.49
CA CYS A 109 -15.57 -3.43 -10.84
C CYS A 109 -14.49 -4.44 -10.40
N GLN A 110 -13.27 -3.98 -10.11
CA GLN A 110 -12.17 -4.81 -9.59
C GLN A 110 -12.22 -4.98 -8.07
N CYS A 111 -13.06 -4.20 -7.37
CA CYS A 111 -13.25 -4.37 -5.94
C CYS A 111 -13.80 -5.77 -5.62
N TYR A 112 -13.44 -6.28 -4.43
CA TYR A 112 -14.02 -7.52 -3.93
C TYR A 112 -15.55 -7.39 -3.83
N ILE A 113 -16.29 -8.44 -4.18
CA ILE A 113 -17.76 -8.39 -4.25
C ILE A 113 -18.42 -7.96 -2.92
N GLY A 114 -17.85 -8.37 -1.78
CA GLY A 114 -18.35 -7.98 -0.45
C GLY A 114 -18.06 -6.53 -0.06
N TRP A 115 -17.32 -5.78 -0.89
CA TRP A 115 -17.14 -4.35 -0.75
C TRP A 115 -18.33 -3.55 -1.32
N CYS A 116 -19.25 -4.20 -2.05
CA CYS A 116 -20.45 -3.62 -2.64
C CYS A 116 -20.22 -2.30 -3.42
N PRO A 117 -19.42 -2.30 -4.50
CA PRO A 117 -19.10 -1.08 -5.26
C PRO A 117 -20.27 -0.51 -6.10
N PHE A 118 -21.48 -1.03 -5.90
CA PHE A 118 -22.70 -0.74 -6.69
C PHE A 118 -23.79 -0.04 -5.87
N TRP A 119 -23.44 0.50 -4.70
CA TRP A 119 -24.34 1.21 -3.78
C TRP A 119 -23.99 2.70 -3.69
#